data_AF-A0A923ID24-F1
#
_entry.id   AF-A0A923ID24-F1
#
_cell.length_a   1.000
_cell.length_b   1.000
_cell.length_c   1.000
_cell.angle_alpha   90.00
_cell.angle_beta   90.00
_cell.angle_gamma   90.00
#
_symmetry.space_group_name_H-M   'P 1'
#
loop_
_entity.id
_entity.type
_entity.pdbx_description
1 polymer ?
#
loop_
_entity_poly.entity_id
_entity_poly.type
_entity_poly.pdbx_seq_one_letter_code
_entity_poly.pdbx_strand_id
1 'polypeptide(L)'
;MEKENSRMKQTVKFLKWIRQYSGWWYLICTPNDKHMNPEMMKMLMERLDKAALYELIFVLIMVHRKEPFADSFIKSVLLDMLIARWDIDKEEIVKKFIEHLQ
;
A
#
# COMPACT_ATOMS: atom_id res chain seq x y z
N MET A 1 25.29 15.89 -4.45
CA MET A 1 24.70 17.03 -3.71
C MET A 1 23.19 17.22 -3.99
N GLU A 2 22.72 17.25 -5.24
CA GLU A 2 21.28 17.48 -5.54
C GLU A 2 20.32 16.39 -5.01
N LYS A 3 20.69 15.11 -5.11
CA LYS A 3 19.86 13.98 -4.62
C LYS A 3 19.66 14.01 -3.10
N GLU A 4 20.68 14.41 -2.36
CA GLU A 4 20.65 14.49 -0.89
C GLU A 4 19.68 15.59 -0.41
N ASN A 5 19.64 16.70 -1.15
CA ASN A 5 18.69 17.79 -0.92
C ASN A 5 17.25 17.38 -1.28
N SER A 6 17.06 16.56 -2.34
CA SER A 6 15.74 16.05 -2.74
C SER A 6 15.14 15.10 -1.69
N ARG A 7 15.92 14.11 -1.21
CA ARG A 7 15.48 13.18 -0.16
C ARG A 7 15.13 13.94 1.13
N MET A 8 15.95 14.91 1.54
CA MET A 8 15.68 15.74 2.72
C MET A 8 14.34 16.48 2.59
N LYS A 9 14.06 17.07 1.42
CA LYS A 9 12.78 17.76 1.13
C LYS A 9 11.59 16.80 1.22
N GLN A 10 11.72 15.58 0.70
CA GLN A 10 10.69 14.54 0.82
C GLN A 10 10.45 14.15 2.28
N THR A 11 11.50 13.94 3.06
CA THR A 11 11.39 13.66 4.50
C THR A 11 10.69 14.80 5.24
N VAL A 12 11.06 16.05 4.98
CA VAL A 12 10.39 17.22 5.61
C VAL A 12 8.92 17.31 5.20
N LYS A 13 8.59 17.04 3.92
CA LYS A 13 7.20 17.00 3.44
C LYS A 13 6.40 15.92 4.19
N PHE A 14 6.96 14.73 4.32
CA PHE A 14 6.36 13.62 5.06
C PHE A 14 6.15 13.95 6.55
N LEU A 15 7.16 14.48 7.23
CA LEU A 15 7.04 14.86 8.65
C LEU A 15 5.98 15.94 8.87
N LYS A 16 5.89 16.92 7.97
CA LYS A 16 4.81 17.93 8.00
C LYS A 16 3.44 17.29 7.81
N TRP A 17 3.32 16.31 6.90
CA TRP A 17 2.08 15.58 6.68
C TRP A 17 1.67 14.77 7.92
N ILE A 18 2.59 14.04 8.56
CA ILE A 18 2.30 13.32 9.82
C ILE A 18 1.83 14.28 10.90
N ARG A 19 2.50 15.43 11.05
CA ARG A 19 2.12 16.44 12.04
C ARG A 19 0.70 16.97 11.80
N GLN A 20 0.33 17.17 10.54
CA GLN A 20 -0.99 17.67 10.16
C GLN A 20 -2.09 16.60 10.29
N TYR A 21 -1.77 15.35 10.02
CA TYR A 21 -2.72 14.24 9.92
C TYR A 21 -2.38 13.08 10.85
N SER A 22 -2.08 13.39 12.12
CA SER A 22 -1.63 12.43 13.12
C SER A 22 -2.62 11.28 13.36
N GLY A 23 -3.93 11.56 13.28
CA GLY A 23 -4.97 10.53 13.38
C GLY A 23 -4.95 9.54 12.20
N TRP A 24 -4.71 10.03 10.98
CA TRP A 24 -4.56 9.16 9.80
C TRP A 24 -3.28 8.35 9.88
N TRP A 25 -2.18 8.97 10.33
CA TRP A 25 -0.94 8.27 10.59
C TRP A 25 -1.14 7.11 11.59
N TYR A 26 -1.84 7.37 12.69
CA TYR A 26 -2.18 6.34 13.67
C TYR A 26 -2.98 5.19 13.04
N LEU A 27 -4.00 5.49 12.23
CA LEU A 27 -4.79 4.45 11.55
C LEU A 27 -4.00 3.66 10.50
N ILE A 28 -3.09 4.31 9.77
CA ILE A 28 -2.21 3.63 8.80
C ILE A 28 -1.30 2.63 9.51
N CYS A 29 -0.82 2.94 10.71
CA CYS A 29 0.19 2.15 11.42
C CYS A 29 -0.36 1.21 12.49
N THR A 30 -1.65 1.27 12.81
CA THR A 30 -2.24 0.47 13.91
C THR A 30 -3.10 -0.67 13.33
N PRO A 31 -2.64 -1.94 13.40
CA PRO A 31 -3.45 -3.07 12.97
C PRO A 31 -4.59 -3.35 13.97
N ASN A 32 -5.68 -3.99 13.51
CA ASN A 32 -6.85 -4.35 14.32
C ASN A 32 -7.57 -3.17 14.99
N ASP A 33 -7.39 -1.94 14.48
CA ASP A 33 -8.13 -0.79 14.98
C ASP A 33 -9.59 -0.89 14.55
N LYS A 34 -10.52 -0.76 15.50
CA LYS A 34 -11.97 -0.85 15.26
C LYS A 34 -12.51 0.19 14.28
N HIS A 35 -11.77 1.28 14.05
CA HIS A 35 -12.14 2.33 13.10
C HIS A 35 -11.63 2.05 11.69
N MET A 36 -10.82 1.00 11.49
CA MET A 36 -10.37 0.58 10.17
C MET A 36 -11.43 -0.31 9.50
N ASN A 37 -12.14 0.26 8.54
CA ASN A 37 -13.10 -0.42 7.68
C ASN A 37 -12.77 -0.14 6.20
N PRO A 38 -13.45 -0.78 5.23
CA PRO A 38 -13.16 -0.59 3.81
C PRO A 38 -13.22 0.89 3.37
N GLU A 39 -14.22 1.65 3.84
CA GLU A 39 -14.39 3.07 3.52
C GLU A 39 -13.22 3.92 4.05
N MET A 40 -12.76 3.63 5.27
CA MET A 40 -11.60 4.27 5.88
C MET A 40 -10.33 3.94 5.10
N MET A 41 -10.11 2.68 4.74
CA MET A 41 -8.94 2.28 3.96
C MET A 41 -8.92 2.98 2.60
N LYS A 42 -10.06 3.02 1.90
CA LYS A 42 -10.22 3.76 0.63
C LYS A 42 -9.90 5.24 0.82
N MET A 43 -10.48 5.88 1.83
CA MET A 43 -10.24 7.30 2.12
C MET A 43 -8.75 7.57 2.38
N LEU A 44 -8.08 6.71 3.16
CA LEU A 44 -6.64 6.83 3.44
C LEU A 44 -5.81 6.67 2.15
N MET A 45 -6.13 5.70 1.29
CA MET A 45 -5.45 5.55 -0.01
C MET A 45 -5.59 6.81 -0.87
N GLU A 46 -6.79 7.39 -0.99
CA GLU A 46 -7.02 8.63 -1.73
C GLU A 46 -6.27 9.83 -1.15
N ARG A 47 -6.13 9.91 0.18
CA ARG A 47 -5.34 10.97 0.84
C ARG A 47 -3.85 10.81 0.60
N LEU A 48 -3.35 9.58 0.59
CA LEU A 48 -1.95 9.27 0.32
C LEU A 48 -1.57 9.51 -1.14
N ASP A 49 -2.46 9.17 -2.07
CA ASP A 49 -2.31 9.47 -3.50
C ASP A 49 -2.22 10.99 -3.74
N LYS A 50 -3.18 11.77 -3.19
CA LYS A 50 -3.15 13.24 -3.26
C LYS A 50 -1.89 13.85 -2.66
N ALA A 51 -1.28 13.20 -1.67
CA ALA A 51 -0.05 13.65 -1.05
C ALA A 51 1.22 13.19 -1.79
N ALA A 52 1.09 12.32 -2.79
CA ALA A 52 2.19 11.59 -3.44
C ALA A 52 3.07 10.85 -2.42
N LEU A 53 2.42 10.13 -1.49
CA LEU A 53 3.05 9.31 -0.45
C LEU A 53 2.78 7.82 -0.73
N TYR A 54 3.22 7.35 -1.89
CA TYR A 54 2.89 6.01 -2.40
C TYR A 54 3.44 4.88 -1.53
N GLU A 55 4.60 5.08 -0.90
CA GLU A 55 5.20 4.12 0.02
C GLU A 55 4.27 3.81 1.20
N LEU A 56 3.51 4.79 1.66
CA LEU A 56 2.56 4.61 2.76
C LEU A 56 1.31 3.83 2.34
N ILE A 57 1.00 3.75 1.05
CA ILE A 57 -0.09 2.88 0.57
C ILE A 57 0.30 1.42 0.79
N PHE A 58 1.55 1.06 0.50
CA PHE A 58 2.06 -0.27 0.82
C PHE A 58 2.11 -0.54 2.32
N VAL A 59 2.50 0.45 3.13
CA VAL A 59 2.45 0.32 4.60
C VAL A 59 1.01 0.06 5.06
N LEU A 60 0.04 0.86 4.61
CA LEU A 60 -1.37 0.70 4.93
C LEU A 60 -1.86 -0.72 4.58
N ILE A 61 -1.60 -1.19 3.37
CA ILE A 61 -2.00 -2.54 2.92
C ILE A 61 -1.33 -3.62 3.78
N MET A 62 -0.04 -3.47 4.09
CA MET A 62 0.73 -4.48 4.81
C MET A 62 0.44 -4.54 6.30
N VAL A 63 0.12 -3.41 6.94
CA VAL A 63 -0.31 -3.34 8.34
C VAL A 63 -1.67 -4.02 8.50
N HIS A 64 -2.59 -3.76 7.58
CA HIS A 64 -3.97 -4.25 7.66
C HIS A 64 -4.22 -5.57 6.92
N ARG A 65 -3.18 -6.24 6.41
CA ARG A 65 -3.30 -7.47 5.60
C ARG A 65 -4.05 -8.62 6.27
N LYS A 66 -4.24 -8.59 7.59
CA LYS A 66 -4.97 -9.61 8.35
C LYS A 66 -6.46 -9.27 8.53
N GLU A 67 -6.88 -8.05 8.19
CA GLU A 67 -8.29 -7.69 8.17
C GLU A 67 -9.01 -8.48 7.07
N PRO A 68 -10.18 -9.10 7.33
CA PRO A 68 -10.86 -9.95 6.35
C PRO A 68 -11.13 -9.24 5.01
N PHE A 69 -11.47 -7.94 5.06
CA PHE A 69 -11.74 -7.15 3.87
C PHE A 69 -10.45 -6.84 3.08
N ALA A 70 -9.34 -6.59 3.78
CA ALA A 70 -8.06 -6.28 3.14
C ALA A 70 -7.45 -7.53 2.50
N ASP A 71 -7.51 -8.69 3.16
CA ASP A 71 -7.10 -9.97 2.60
C ASP A 71 -7.89 -10.30 1.31
N SER A 72 -9.21 -10.14 1.35
CA SER A 72 -10.08 -10.34 0.19
C SER A 72 -9.74 -9.37 -0.95
N PHE A 73 -9.54 -8.09 -0.62
CA PHE A 73 -9.15 -7.05 -1.59
C PHE A 73 -7.81 -7.36 -2.26
N ILE A 74 -6.76 -7.68 -1.49
CA ILE A 74 -5.43 -7.98 -2.02
C ILE A 74 -5.49 -9.16 -2.98
N LYS A 75 -6.19 -10.23 -2.61
CA LYS A 75 -6.39 -11.41 -3.45
C LYS A 75 -7.12 -11.08 -4.75
N SER A 76 -8.18 -10.27 -4.68
CA SER A 76 -8.93 -9.84 -5.86
C SER A 76 -8.06 -9.04 -6.82
N VAL A 77 -7.34 -8.03 -6.32
CA VAL A 77 -6.46 -7.19 -7.15
C VAL A 77 -5.35 -8.01 -7.79
N LEU A 78 -4.74 -8.92 -7.03
CA LEU A 78 -3.71 -9.82 -7.57
C LEU A 78 -4.30 -10.69 -8.69
N LEU A 79 -5.49 -11.26 -8.49
CA LEU A 79 -6.16 -12.08 -9.50
C LEU A 79 -6.47 -11.28 -10.77
N ASP A 80 -6.99 -10.05 -10.63
CA ASP A 80 -7.28 -9.16 -11.77
C ASP A 80 -6.01 -8.83 -12.57
N MET A 81 -4.89 -8.59 -11.89
CA MET A 81 -3.59 -8.37 -12.53
C MET A 81 -3.09 -9.61 -13.28
N LEU A 82 -3.29 -10.80 -12.71
CA LEU A 82 -2.91 -12.06 -13.36
C LEU A 82 -3.76 -12.32 -14.59
N ILE A 83 -5.08 -12.12 -14.52
CA ILE A 83 -6.00 -12.25 -15.65
C ILE A 83 -5.58 -11.30 -16.78
N ALA A 84 -5.30 -10.04 -16.47
CA ALA A 84 -4.91 -9.04 -17.46
C ALA A 84 -3.60 -9.35 -18.20
N ARG A 85 -2.71 -10.16 -17.60
CA ARG A 85 -1.40 -10.53 -18.18
C ARG A 85 -1.31 -11.97 -18.63
N TRP A 86 -2.35 -12.77 -18.42
CA TRP A 86 -2.28 -14.21 -18.58
C TRP A 86 -1.88 -14.62 -19.99
N ASP A 87 -2.50 -14.01 -21.01
CA ASP A 87 -2.22 -14.35 -22.41
C ASP A 87 -0.82 -13.91 -22.88
N ILE A 88 -0.15 -13.03 -22.13
CA ILE A 88 1.16 -12.47 -22.47
C ILE A 88 2.28 -13.23 -21.75
N ASP A 89 2.13 -13.44 -20.43
CA ASP A 89 3.25 -13.80 -19.54
C ASP A 89 3.05 -15.14 -18.80
N LYS A 90 2.06 -15.99 -19.17
CA LYS A 90 1.69 -17.20 -18.38
C LYS A 90 2.87 -18.04 -17.91
N GLU A 91 3.85 -18.29 -18.79
CA GLU A 91 4.97 -19.19 -18.53
C GLU A 91 5.93 -18.58 -17.51
N GLU A 92 6.20 -17.28 -17.61
CA GLU A 92 7.02 -16.55 -16.64
C GLU A 92 6.31 -16.44 -15.28
N ILE A 93 5.00 -16.17 -15.28
CA ILE A 93 4.19 -16.11 -14.05
C ILE A 93 4.23 -17.45 -13.31
N VAL A 94 3.93 -18.56 -14.01
CA VAL A 94 3.94 -19.91 -13.40
C VAL A 94 5.34 -20.26 -12.91
N LYS A 95 6.38 -19.95 -13.68
CA LYS A 95 7.78 -20.18 -13.25
C LYS A 95 8.08 -19.43 -11.95
N LYS A 96 7.74 -18.15 -11.85
CA LYS A 96 7.95 -17.35 -10.63
C LYS A 96 7.20 -17.91 -9.43
N PHE A 97 5.98 -18.42 -9.62
CA PHE A 97 5.21 -19.05 -8.54
C PHE A 97 5.91 -20.31 -8.01
N ILE A 98 6.43 -21.16 -8.90
CA ILE A 98 7.18 -22.36 -8.50
C ILE A 98 8.45 -21.97 -7.73
N GLU A 99 9.19 -20.98 -8.22
CA GLU A 99 10.43 -20.51 -7.58
C GLU A 99 10.23 -19.94 -6.17
N HIS A 100 9.07 -19.31 -5.88
CA HIS A 100 8.79 -18.73 -4.56
C HIS A 100 8.27 -19.74 -3.53
N LEU A 101 7.95 -20.97 -3.94
CA LEU A 101 7.49 -22.04 -3.06
C LEU A 101 8.61 -23.01 -2.66
N GLN A 102 9.81 -22.82 -3.19
CA GLN A 102 11.04 -23.54 -2.85
C GLN A 102 11.84 -22.78 -1.79
#